data_AF-A0A225DY30-F1
#
_entry.id   AF-A0A225DY30-F1
#
_cell.length_a   1.000
_cell.length_b   1.000
_cell.length_c   1.000
_cell.angle_alpha   90.00
_cell.angle_beta   90.00
_cell.angle_gamma   90.00
#
_symmetry.space_group_name_H-M   'P 1'
#
loop_
_entity.id
_entity.type
_entity.pdbx_description
1 polymer ?
#
loop_
_entity_poly.entity_id
_entity_poly.type
_entity_poly.pdbx_seq_one_letter_code
_entity_poly.pdbx_strand_id
1 'polypeptide(L)'
;MAKVVFYRQCQLVKPIPTGEMRQVAWIPDKFATAGKEIRLREPDKSWNAGWIVAHVGRTKLAEADLPDFHQDSKAHLRASGDAETAAKRD
;
A
#
# COMPACT_ATOMS: atom_id res chain seq x y z
N MET A 1 -10.80 22.57 11.83
CA MET A 1 -11.54 21.38 11.35
C MET A 1 -10.55 20.49 10.61
N ALA A 2 -10.30 19.26 11.07
CA ALA A 2 -9.42 18.33 10.37
C ALA A 2 -10.09 17.94 9.03
N LYS A 3 -9.36 18.08 7.92
CA LYS A 3 -9.88 17.73 6.59
C LYS A 3 -9.94 16.20 6.50
N VAL A 4 -11.15 15.65 6.41
CA VAL A 4 -11.33 14.19 6.22
C VAL A 4 -10.66 13.80 4.91
N VAL A 5 -9.68 12.90 4.99
CA VAL A 5 -8.98 12.35 3.82
C VAL A 5 -9.60 11.01 3.50
N PHE A 6 -10.08 10.86 2.27
CA PHE A 6 -10.56 9.59 1.75
C PHE A 6 -9.45 8.88 1.00
N TYR A 7 -9.48 7.56 1.09
CA TYR A 7 -8.53 6.67 0.45
C TYR A 7 -9.26 5.70 -0.47
N ARG A 8 -8.55 5.23 -1.49
CA ARG A 8 -9.02 4.18 -2.40
C ARG A 8 -7.96 3.10 -2.56
N GLN A 9 -8.41 1.86 -2.61
CA GLN A 9 -7.56 0.75 -2.98
C GLN A 9 -7.18 0.87 -4.46
N CYS A 10 -5.89 0.95 -4.74
CA CYS A 10 -5.37 1.07 -6.09
C CYS A 10 -4.38 -0.07 -6.36
N GLN A 11 -4.40 -0.55 -7.59
CA GLN A 11 -3.35 -1.40 -8.11
C GLN A 11 -2.29 -0.51 -8.74
N LEU A 12 -1.08 -0.62 -8.22
CA LEU A 12 0.10 0.11 -8.62
C LEU A 12 1.02 -0.80 -9.42
N VAL A 13 1.61 -0.27 -10.49
CA VAL A 13 2.54 -0.97 -11.35
C VAL A 13 3.81 -0.16 -11.46
N LYS A 14 4.95 -0.81 -11.28
CA LYS A 14 6.26 -0.20 -11.44
C LYS A 14 7.09 -1.03 -12.42
N PRO A 15 7.56 -0.44 -13.53
CA PRO A 15 8.45 -1.16 -14.44
C PRO A 15 9.77 -1.46 -13.73
N ILE A 16 10.27 -2.68 -13.92
CA ILE A 16 11.56 -3.16 -13.43
C ILE A 16 12.32 -3.80 -14.60
N PRO A 17 13.66 -3.94 -14.55
CA PRO A 17 14.43 -4.48 -15.67
C PRO A 17 13.96 -5.86 -16.17
N THR A 18 13.37 -6.66 -15.28
CA THR A 18 12.89 -8.01 -15.55
C THR A 18 11.39 -8.10 -15.85
N GLY A 19 10.67 -6.98 -15.95
CA GLY A 19 9.23 -6.95 -16.20
C GLY A 19 8.51 -5.83 -15.46
N GLU A 20 7.44 -6.17 -14.74
CA GLU A 20 6.67 -5.20 -13.95
C GLU A 20 6.38 -5.73 -12.54
N MET A 21 6.56 -4.86 -11.56
CA MET A 21 6.16 -5.11 -10.18
C MET A 21 4.74 -4.60 -9.98
N ARG A 22 3.85 -5.45 -9.45
CA ARG A 22 2.48 -5.08 -9.11
C ARG A 22 2.30 -5.05 -7.60
N GLN A 23 1.64 -4.02 -7.10
CA GLN A 23 1.30 -3.89 -5.68
C GLN A 23 -0.10 -3.33 -5.52
N VAL A 24 -0.79 -3.69 -4.45
CA VAL A 24 -2.08 -3.08 -4.07
C VAL A 24 -1.86 -2.24 -2.82
N ALA A 25 -2.35 -1.01 -2.84
CA ALA A 25 -2.23 -0.08 -1.71
C ALA A 25 -3.45 0.84 -1.63
N TRP A 26 -3.79 1.28 -0.42
CA TRP A 26 -4.73 2.36 -0.21
C TRP A 26 -4.00 3.69 -0.32
N ILE A 27 -4.37 4.51 -1.29
CA ILE A 27 -3.78 5.84 -1.51
C ILE A 27 -4.85 6.92 -1.40
N PRO A 28 -4.49 8.16 -1.00
CA PRO A 28 -5.44 9.26 -0.94
C PRO A 28 -6.16 9.46 -2.28
N ASP A 29 -7.47 9.72 -2.24
CA ASP A 29 -8.35 9.86 -3.42
C ASP A 29 -7.80 10.86 -4.45
N LYS A 30 -7.13 11.92 -4.00
CA LYS A 30 -6.47 12.93 -4.86
C LYS A 30 -5.34 12.37 -5.75
N PHE A 31 -4.79 11.21 -5.39
CA PHE A 31 -3.75 10.50 -6.14
C PHE A 31 -4.29 9.24 -6.84
N ALA A 32 -5.48 8.78 -6.47
CA ALA A 32 -6.14 7.60 -7.01
C ALA A 32 -6.76 7.85 -8.39
N THR A 33 -5.92 8.16 -9.38
CA THR A 33 -6.33 8.38 -10.77
C THR A 33 -5.59 7.40 -11.67
N ALA A 34 -6.31 6.61 -12.45
CA ALA A 34 -5.69 5.65 -13.38
C ALA A 34 -4.74 6.38 -14.36
N GLY A 35 -3.59 5.77 -14.63
CA GLY A 35 -2.52 6.34 -15.45
C GLY A 35 -1.65 7.38 -14.73
N LYS A 36 -1.99 7.80 -13.52
CA LYS A 36 -1.19 8.76 -12.75
C LYS A 36 0.06 8.09 -12.18
N GLU A 37 1.19 8.77 -12.29
CA GLU A 37 2.43 8.37 -11.64
C GLU A 37 2.52 8.96 -10.23
N ILE A 38 2.88 8.12 -9.27
CA ILE A 38 3.07 8.45 -7.85
C ILE A 38 4.51 8.17 -7.50
N ARG A 39 5.25 9.21 -7.15
CA ARG A 39 6.63 9.08 -6.68
C ARG A 39 6.64 9.18 -5.16
N LEU A 40 7.44 8.32 -4.53
CA LEU A 40 7.70 8.45 -3.11
C LEU A 40 9.01 9.21 -2.94
N ARG A 41 9.01 10.08 -1.93
CA ARG A 41 10.20 10.82 -1.53
C ARG A 41 10.93 10.02 -0.48
N GLU A 42 12.18 9.71 -0.76
CA GLU A 42 13.06 8.98 0.15
C GLU A 42 13.59 9.91 1.26
N PRO A 43 14.11 9.36 2.38
CA PRO A 43 14.63 10.16 3.49
C PRO A 43 15.77 11.12 3.10
N ASP A 44 16.55 10.75 2.08
CA ASP A 44 17.62 11.57 1.49
C ASP A 44 17.11 12.69 0.57
N LYS A 45 15.79 12.90 0.54
CA LYS A 45 15.07 13.85 -0.32
C LYS A 45 15.09 13.51 -1.82
N SER A 46 15.62 12.35 -2.22
CA SER A 46 15.52 11.86 -3.59
C SER A 46 14.10 11.37 -3.90
N TRP A 47 13.77 11.31 -5.18
CA TRP A 47 12.52 10.73 -5.66
C TRP A 47 12.81 9.37 -6.27
N ASN A 48 12.07 8.34 -5.85
CA ASN A 48 12.22 7.03 -6.45
C ASN A 48 11.54 6.94 -7.83
N ALA A 49 11.90 5.88 -8.58
CA ALA A 49 11.13 5.49 -9.75
C ALA A 49 9.68 5.25 -9.33
N GLY A 50 8.77 6.06 -9.87
CA GLY A 50 7.39 6.14 -9.43
C GLY A 50 6.59 4.87 -9.73
N TRP A 51 5.39 4.83 -9.14
CA TRP A 51 4.38 3.82 -9.36
C TRP A 51 3.28 4.39 -10.25
N ILE A 52 2.88 3.65 -11.27
CA ILE A 52 1.75 4.00 -12.13
C ILE A 52 0.49 3.37 -11.54
N VAL A 53 -0.54 4.16 -11.33
CA VAL A 53 -1.86 3.66 -10.93
C VAL A 53 -2.49 2.94 -12.12
N ALA A 54 -2.49 1.61 -12.13
CA ALA A 54 -3.09 0.82 -13.20
C ALA A 54 -4.61 0.69 -13.04
N HIS A 55 -5.09 0.52 -11.80
CA HIS A 55 -6.52 0.38 -11.52
C HIS A 55 -6.88 1.07 -10.21
N VAL A 56 -8.10 1.63 -10.15
CA VAL A 56 -8.64 2.32 -8.98
C VAL A 56 -9.94 1.64 -8.55
N GLY A 57 -9.98 1.20 -7.30
CA GLY A 57 -11.16 0.59 -6.69
C GLY A 57 -12.33 1.58 -6.61
N ARG A 58 -13.54 1.03 -6.60
CA ARG A 58 -14.79 1.83 -6.50
C ARG A 58 -15.02 2.35 -5.08
N THR A 59 -14.56 1.60 -4.08
CA THR A 59 -14.77 1.89 -2.66
C THR A 59 -13.89 3.05 -2.20
N LYS A 60 -14.50 4.01 -1.49
CA LYS A 60 -13.83 5.08 -0.76
C LYS A 60 -13.99 4.84 0.72
N LEU A 61 -12.89 4.86 1.46
CA LEU A 61 -12.88 4.71 2.91
C LEU A 61 -12.26 5.96 3.55
N ALA A 62 -12.75 6.34 4.72
CA ALA A 62 -12.03 7.31 5.54
C ALA A 62 -10.82 6.62 6.17
N GLU A 63 -9.83 7.41 6.62
CA GLU A 63 -8.63 6.87 7.27
C GLU A 63 -8.94 5.93 8.45
N ALA A 64 -9.97 6.26 9.23
CA ALA A 64 -10.40 5.46 10.38
C ALA A 64 -11.00 4.09 9.99
N ASP A 65 -11.47 3.94 8.75
CA ASP A 65 -12.07 2.71 8.24
C ASP A 65 -11.10 1.89 7.38
N LEU A 66 -9.86 2.36 7.23
CA LEU A 66 -8.84 1.61 6.48
C LEU A 66 -8.48 0.32 7.22
N PRO A 67 -8.39 -0.81 6.52
CA PRO A 67 -7.85 -2.02 7.11
C PRO A 67 -6.39 -1.77 7.55
N ASP A 68 -6.08 -2.02 8.81
CA ASP A 68 -4.72 -2.01 9.30
C ASP A 68 -4.05 -3.33 8.92
N PHE A 69 -3.53 -3.39 7.69
CA PHE A 69 -2.87 -4.57 7.14
C PHE A 69 -1.70 -5.07 8.02
N HIS A 70 -1.09 -4.21 8.86
CA HIS A 70 -0.08 -4.64 9.81
C HIS A 70 -0.67 -5.45 10.96
N GLN A 71 -1.91 -5.15 11.38
CA GLN A 71 -2.63 -5.94 12.36
C GLN A 71 -3.24 -7.20 11.75
N ASP A 72 -3.82 -7.11 10.55
CA ASP A 72 -4.45 -8.25 9.88
C ASP A 72 -3.44 -9.34 9.50
N SER A 73 -2.25 -8.96 9.02
CA SER A 73 -1.16 -9.91 8.73
C SER A 73 -0.66 -10.61 10.01
N LYS A 74 -0.48 -9.87 11.11
CA LYS A 74 -0.12 -10.45 12.42
C LYS A 74 -1.20 -11.36 12.98
N ALA A 75 -2.47 -11.01 12.78
CA ALA A 75 -3.61 -11.84 13.20
C ALA A 75 -3.67 -13.14 12.38
N HIS A 76 -3.46 -13.08 11.06
CA HIS A 76 -3.40 -14.25 10.19
C HIS A 76 -2.25 -15.20 10.56
N LEU A 77 -1.05 -14.66 10.82
CA LEU A 77 0.11 -15.45 11.27
C LEU A 77 -0.14 -16.15 12.62
N ARG A 78 -0.86 -15.49 13.54
CA ARG A 78 -1.27 -16.10 14.81
C ARG A 78 -2.36 -17.17 14.61
N ALA A 79 -3.31 -16.94 13.71
CA ALA A 79 -4.40 -17.86 13.46
C ALA A 79 -3.98 -19.12 12.69
N SER A 80 -2.94 -19.04 11.85
CA SER A 80 -2.46 -20.16 11.03
C SER A 80 -1.39 -21.04 11.71
N GLY A 81 -0.97 -20.69 12.93
CA GLY A 81 0.06 -21.42 13.68
C GLY A 81 1.52 -21.12 13.29
N ASP A 82 1.76 -20.37 12.21
CA ASP A 82 3.11 -19.95 11.77
C ASP A 82 3.84 -19.02 12.76
N ALA A 83 3.12 -18.46 13.74
CA ALA A 83 3.71 -17.67 14.82
C ALA A 83 4.68 -18.46 15.72
N GLU A 84 4.58 -19.79 15.78
CA GLU A 84 5.43 -20.64 16.63
C GLU A 84 6.77 -21.02 15.99
N THR A 85 6.97 -20.77 14.69
CA THR A 85 8.22 -21.06 13.96
C THR A 85 9.19 -19.88 13.85
N ALA A 86 8.84 -18.71 14.40
CA ALA A 86 9.78 -17.58 14.48
C ALA A 86 10.90 -17.93 15.47
N ALA A 87 11.99 -18.49 14.96
CA ALA A 87 13.17 -18.86 15.74
C ALA A 87 13.61 -17.68 16.62
N LYS A 88 13.58 -17.87 17.94
CA LYS A 88 14.30 -17.00 18.88
C LYS A 88 15.78 -17.05 18.48
N ARG A 89 16.29 -15.94 17.96
CA ARG A 89 17.73 -15.71 17.90
C ARG A 89 18.16 -15.25 19.29
N ASP A 90 19.01 -16.05 19.92
CA ASP A 90 19.78 -15.75 21.14
C ASP A 90 20.75 -14.59 20.89
#